data_AF-A0A673J8J6-F1
#
_entry.id   AF-A0A673J8J6-F1
#
_cell.length_a   1.000
_cell.length_b   1.000
_cell.length_c   1.000
_cell.angle_alpha   90.00
_cell.angle_beta   90.00
_cell.angle_gamma   90.00
#
_symmetry.space_group_name_H-M   'P 1'
#
loop_
_entity.id
_entity.type
_entity.pdbx_description
1 polymer ?
#
loop_
_entity_poly.entity_id
_entity_poly.type
_entity_poly.pdbx_seq_one_letter_code
_entity_poly.pdbx_strand_id
1 'polypeptide(L)'
;MTLKSPRAGSRLCSGFVHEYVGIHGCSETDGEDMHELDEEEMWHADFNQKRGVVTLPDFANPLEFPHFYETSVIEMTGCKSDVAFLTKIFKSPPPEMDAPHTSIYLKDDVELGVQNTLICHVTGFYPPSLSISWTTNNANVTEGKETFTAVPPKHGVSVIFYYYHYFSSNLLKSSFSCYNFHASSNFLCMYFPDVDVALPSVGPAVFCGVGLTLGLLGVAAGTFLLIKGNHFN
;
A
#
# COMPACT_ATOMS: atom_id res chain seq x y z
N MET A 1 3.27 -13.97 -50.75
CA MET A 1 3.69 -12.58 -50.54
C MET A 1 4.92 -12.59 -49.64
N THR A 2 6.04 -12.13 -50.17
CA THR A 2 7.36 -12.19 -49.53
C THR A 2 7.51 -10.98 -48.59
N LEU A 3 7.53 -11.19 -47.28
CA LEU A 3 7.82 -10.12 -46.32
C LEU A 3 9.34 -9.92 -46.24
N LYS A 4 9.80 -8.78 -46.77
CA LYS A 4 11.19 -8.33 -46.67
C LYS A 4 11.53 -8.00 -45.21
N SER A 5 12.66 -8.54 -44.74
CA SER A 5 13.33 -8.09 -43.52
C SER A 5 13.72 -6.60 -43.61
N PRO A 6 13.46 -5.78 -42.58
CA PRO A 6 13.98 -4.42 -42.52
C PRO A 6 15.46 -4.43 -42.15
N ARG A 7 16.26 -3.67 -42.90
CA ARG A 7 17.67 -3.39 -42.60
C ARG A 7 17.80 -2.56 -41.33
N ALA A 8 18.90 -2.81 -40.61
CA ALA A 8 19.39 -2.05 -39.47
C ALA A 8 19.31 -0.53 -39.69
N GLY A 9 18.82 0.22 -38.68
CA GLY A 9 18.99 1.67 -38.63
C GLY A 9 17.79 2.52 -38.23
N SER A 10 16.75 2.00 -37.57
CA SER A 10 15.74 2.85 -36.93
C SER A 10 15.51 2.40 -35.48
N ARG A 11 15.94 3.22 -34.52
CA ARG A 11 15.45 3.13 -33.14
C ARG A 11 14.00 3.60 -33.19
N LEU A 12 13.04 2.67 -33.13
CA LEU A 12 11.68 3.03 -32.75
C LEU A 12 11.73 3.44 -31.28
N CYS A 13 11.69 4.75 -31.01
CA CYS A 13 11.26 5.23 -29.69
C CYS A 13 9.74 5.07 -29.62
N SER A 14 9.27 3.84 -29.40
CA SER A 14 7.88 3.61 -29.00
C SER A 14 7.77 4.00 -27.53
N GLY A 15 7.33 5.23 -27.27
CA GLY A 15 6.91 5.62 -25.93
C GLY A 15 5.51 5.07 -25.70
N PHE A 16 5.37 4.06 -24.86
CA PHE A 16 4.06 3.67 -24.33
C PHE A 16 3.66 4.74 -23.32
N VAL A 17 2.50 5.38 -23.55
CA VAL A 17 1.98 6.43 -22.65
C VAL A 17 1.26 5.81 -21.46
N HIS A 18 0.57 4.70 -21.72
CA HIS A 18 -0.12 3.89 -20.74
C HIS A 18 0.14 2.41 -21.04
N GLU A 19 0.16 1.57 -20.01
CA GLU A 19 0.34 0.12 -20.12
C GLU A 19 -0.82 -0.60 -19.45
N TYR A 20 -1.48 -1.47 -20.21
CA TYR A 20 -2.51 -2.37 -19.71
C TYR A 20 -1.94 -3.78 -19.62
N VAL A 21 -2.15 -4.43 -18.47
CA VAL A 21 -1.69 -5.79 -18.21
C VAL A 21 -2.88 -6.63 -17.74
N GLY A 22 -3.04 -7.82 -18.34
CA GLY A 22 -3.95 -8.84 -17.86
C GLY A 22 -3.14 -10.05 -17.39
N ILE A 23 -3.44 -10.55 -16.20
CA ILE A 23 -2.75 -11.70 -15.60
C ILE A 23 -3.78 -12.80 -15.38
N HIS A 24 -3.54 -13.92 -16.05
CA HIS A 24 -4.36 -15.11 -15.97
C HIS A 24 -3.46 -16.27 -15.54
N GLY A 25 -3.68 -16.78 -14.32
CA GLY A 25 -2.83 -17.81 -13.72
C GLY A 25 -3.66 -18.86 -13.01
N CYS A 26 -3.17 -20.10 -12.97
CA CYS A 26 -3.87 -21.16 -12.24
C CYS A 26 -2.91 -22.19 -11.66
N SER A 27 -3.36 -22.83 -10.59
CA SER A 27 -2.80 -24.06 -10.06
C SER A 27 -3.85 -25.18 -10.21
N GLU A 28 -3.56 -26.38 -9.70
CA GLU A 28 -4.57 -27.45 -9.68
C GLU A 28 -5.81 -27.04 -8.86
N THR A 29 -5.60 -26.32 -7.76
CA THR A 29 -6.64 -25.91 -6.82
C THR A 29 -7.17 -24.51 -7.10
N ASP A 30 -6.27 -23.58 -7.41
CA ASP A 30 -6.55 -22.15 -7.37
C ASP A 30 -6.50 -21.51 -8.76
N GLY A 31 -7.01 -20.29 -8.82
CA GLY A 31 -7.12 -19.50 -10.03
C GLY A 31 -7.02 -18.02 -9.74
N GLU A 32 -6.42 -17.29 -10.66
CA GLU A 32 -6.20 -15.86 -10.59
C GLU A 32 -6.51 -15.26 -11.96
N ASP A 33 -7.30 -14.19 -11.94
CA ASP A 33 -7.58 -13.36 -13.10
C ASP A 33 -7.73 -11.92 -12.63
N MET A 34 -6.94 -11.03 -13.21
CA MET A 34 -6.93 -9.62 -12.87
C MET A 34 -6.41 -8.74 -14.00
N HIS A 35 -6.72 -7.46 -13.88
CA HIS A 35 -6.38 -6.45 -14.85
C HIS A 35 -5.81 -5.22 -14.17
N GLU A 36 -4.77 -4.66 -14.77
CA GLU A 36 -4.04 -3.48 -14.31
C GLU A 36 -3.95 -2.43 -15.41
N LEU A 37 -3.87 -1.17 -14.99
CA LEU A 37 -3.52 -0.02 -15.82
C LEU A 37 -2.45 0.79 -15.09
N ASP A 38 -1.30 1.00 -15.73
CA ASP A 38 -0.19 1.78 -15.17
C ASP A 38 0.24 1.35 -13.75
N GLU A 39 0.35 0.04 -13.53
CA GLU A 39 0.75 -0.57 -12.24
C GLU A 39 -0.30 -0.45 -11.12
N GLU A 40 -1.52 -0.01 -11.45
CA GLU A 40 -2.67 0.00 -10.54
C GLU A 40 -3.71 -1.04 -10.97
N GLU A 41 -4.15 -1.86 -10.02
CA GLU A 41 -5.21 -2.83 -10.26
C GLU A 41 -6.56 -2.13 -10.47
N MET A 42 -7.23 -2.48 -11.57
CA MET A 42 -8.56 -1.97 -11.91
C MET A 42 -9.67 -2.99 -11.62
N TRP A 43 -9.36 -4.29 -11.71
CA TRP A 43 -10.35 -5.35 -11.53
C TRP A 43 -9.70 -6.72 -11.26
N HIS A 44 -10.35 -7.57 -10.46
CA HIS A 44 -10.03 -9.00 -10.34
C HIS A 44 -11.26 -9.91 -10.23
N ALA A 45 -11.08 -11.19 -10.53
CA ALA A 45 -12.06 -12.23 -10.29
C ALA A 45 -11.92 -12.82 -8.87
N ASP A 46 -12.91 -12.62 -8.00
CA ASP A 46 -13.04 -13.38 -6.77
C ASP A 46 -13.76 -14.70 -7.05
N PHE A 47 -12.98 -15.76 -7.30
CA PHE A 47 -13.52 -17.10 -7.56
C PHE A 47 -14.22 -17.73 -6.35
N ASN A 48 -13.92 -17.28 -5.12
CA ASN A 48 -14.58 -17.77 -3.90
C ASN A 48 -15.98 -17.18 -3.75
N GLN A 49 -16.10 -15.86 -3.92
CA GLN A 49 -17.37 -15.13 -3.87
C GLN A 49 -18.16 -15.19 -5.19
N LYS A 50 -17.53 -15.71 -6.23
CA LYS A 50 -18.07 -15.85 -7.58
C LYS A 50 -18.52 -14.53 -8.21
N ARG A 51 -17.66 -13.51 -8.11
CA ARG A 51 -17.92 -12.17 -8.65
C ARG A 51 -16.65 -11.49 -9.12
N GLY A 52 -16.80 -10.55 -10.05
CA GLY A 52 -15.76 -9.55 -10.32
C GLY A 52 -15.73 -8.48 -9.23
N VAL A 53 -14.54 -8.02 -8.88
CA VAL A 53 -14.31 -6.93 -7.93
C VAL A 53 -13.65 -5.78 -8.67
N VAL A 54 -14.28 -4.61 -8.65
CA VAL A 54 -13.70 -3.37 -9.19
C VAL A 54 -12.91 -2.69 -8.07
N THR A 55 -11.64 -2.41 -8.31
CA THR A 55 -10.71 -1.82 -7.34
C THR A 55 -10.35 -0.36 -7.63
N LEU A 56 -10.99 0.23 -8.65
CA LEU A 56 -10.76 1.61 -9.04
C LEU A 56 -11.07 2.59 -7.90
N PRO A 57 -10.31 3.69 -7.77
CA PRO A 57 -10.56 4.72 -6.76
C PRO A 57 -11.93 5.39 -6.93
N ASP A 58 -12.53 5.85 -5.84
CA ASP A 58 -13.85 6.50 -5.83
C ASP A 58 -13.94 7.76 -6.73
N PHE A 59 -12.80 8.42 -6.98
CA PHE A 59 -12.73 9.60 -7.85
C PHE A 59 -12.61 9.25 -9.34
N ALA A 60 -12.30 7.99 -9.67
CA ALA A 60 -12.27 7.53 -11.04
C ALA A 60 -13.70 7.45 -11.60
N ASN A 61 -13.87 7.73 -12.89
CA ASN A 61 -15.16 7.48 -13.53
C ASN A 61 -15.50 5.99 -13.41
N PRO A 62 -16.71 5.62 -12.96
CA PRO A 62 -17.10 4.22 -12.84
C PRO A 62 -16.91 3.49 -14.18
N LEU A 63 -16.02 2.50 -14.19
CA LEU A 63 -15.85 1.57 -15.31
C LEU A 63 -16.67 0.31 -15.03
N GLU A 64 -17.35 -0.19 -16.06
CA GLU A 64 -18.09 -1.44 -15.98
C GLU A 64 -17.30 -2.57 -16.66
N PHE A 65 -17.36 -3.76 -16.04
CA PHE A 65 -16.69 -4.98 -16.52
C PHE A 65 -17.72 -6.08 -16.83
N PRO A 66 -18.64 -5.86 -17.78
CA PRO A 66 -19.69 -6.82 -18.07
C PRO A 66 -19.09 -8.10 -18.69
N HIS A 67 -19.50 -9.26 -18.20
CA HIS A 67 -19.06 -10.59 -18.65
C HIS A 67 -17.61 -10.95 -18.34
N PHE A 68 -16.85 -10.10 -17.64
CA PHE A 68 -15.45 -10.38 -17.31
C PHE A 68 -15.35 -11.62 -16.42
N TYR A 69 -16.12 -11.69 -15.34
CA TYR A 69 -16.09 -12.85 -14.43
C TYR A 69 -16.44 -14.17 -15.14
N GLU A 70 -17.44 -14.17 -16.02
CA GLU A 70 -17.82 -15.34 -16.80
C GLU A 70 -16.70 -15.76 -17.76
N THR A 71 -15.97 -14.79 -18.33
CA THR A 71 -14.80 -15.02 -19.17
C THR A 71 -13.67 -15.65 -18.35
N SER A 72 -13.39 -15.11 -17.16
CA SER A 72 -12.39 -15.65 -16.22
C SER A 72 -12.65 -17.11 -15.88
N VAL A 73 -13.91 -17.51 -15.69
CA VAL A 73 -14.28 -18.92 -15.41
C VAL A 73 -13.95 -19.84 -16.60
N ILE A 74 -14.15 -19.36 -17.83
CA ILE A 74 -13.83 -20.12 -19.05
C ILE A 74 -12.31 -20.25 -19.19
N GLU A 75 -11.58 -19.14 -19.05
CA GLU A 75 -10.12 -19.13 -19.14
C GLU A 75 -9.47 -19.99 -18.07
N MET A 76 -10.02 -19.98 -16.85
CA MET A 76 -9.57 -20.84 -15.76
C MET A 76 -9.71 -22.33 -16.09
N THR A 77 -10.78 -22.70 -16.80
CA THR A 77 -10.98 -24.07 -17.26
C THR A 77 -9.90 -24.49 -18.28
N GLY A 78 -9.57 -23.59 -19.21
CA GLY A 78 -8.47 -23.77 -20.16
C GLY A 78 -7.12 -23.90 -19.47
N CYS A 79 -6.79 -22.95 -18.59
CA CYS A 79 -5.54 -22.94 -17.85
C CYS A 79 -5.32 -24.23 -17.06
N LYS A 80 -6.33 -24.73 -16.33
CA LYS A 80 -6.21 -25.98 -15.55
C LYS A 80 -5.97 -27.20 -16.45
N SER A 81 -6.58 -27.23 -17.64
CA SER A 81 -6.31 -28.27 -18.64
C SER A 81 -4.86 -28.20 -19.13
N ASP A 82 -4.37 -26.99 -19.41
CA ASP A 82 -3.01 -26.77 -19.88
C ASP A 82 -1.97 -27.13 -18.81
N VAL A 83 -2.18 -26.72 -17.55
CA VAL A 83 -1.32 -27.11 -16.42
C VAL A 83 -1.25 -28.63 -16.28
N ALA A 84 -2.38 -29.34 -16.35
CA ALA A 84 -2.41 -30.79 -16.28
C ALA A 84 -1.67 -31.46 -17.46
N PHE A 85 -1.74 -30.88 -18.66
CA PHE A 85 -1.03 -31.36 -19.84
C PHE A 85 0.49 -31.08 -19.76
N LEU A 86 0.87 -29.86 -19.43
CA LEU A 86 2.26 -29.41 -19.32
C LEU A 86 2.98 -30.15 -18.20
N THR A 87 2.32 -30.38 -17.06
CA THR A 87 2.84 -31.18 -15.94
C THR A 87 3.26 -32.58 -16.38
N LYS A 88 2.46 -33.24 -17.24
CA LYS A 88 2.79 -34.58 -17.76
C LYS A 88 4.01 -34.57 -18.69
N ILE A 89 4.14 -33.53 -19.52
CA ILE A 89 5.24 -33.40 -20.48
C ILE A 89 6.55 -33.08 -19.79
N PHE A 90 6.54 -32.07 -18.92
CA PHE A 90 7.74 -31.54 -18.28
C PHE A 90 8.11 -32.28 -16.99
N LYS A 91 7.24 -33.18 -16.51
CA LYS A 91 7.42 -33.95 -15.26
C LYS A 91 7.65 -33.07 -14.03
N SER A 92 7.13 -31.84 -14.07
CA SER A 92 7.21 -30.83 -13.00
C SER A 92 8.59 -30.74 -12.36
N PRO A 93 9.57 -30.08 -13.00
CA PRO A 93 10.82 -29.77 -12.32
C PRO A 93 10.53 -29.00 -11.02
N PRO A 94 11.40 -29.10 -10.00
CA PRO A 94 11.25 -28.29 -8.80
C PRO A 94 11.07 -26.81 -9.18
N PRO A 95 10.12 -26.11 -8.55
CA PRO A 95 9.92 -24.70 -8.84
C PRO A 95 11.21 -23.94 -8.53
N GLU A 96 11.49 -22.92 -9.33
CA GLU A 96 12.44 -21.88 -8.94
C GLU A 96 11.99 -21.27 -7.61
N MET A 97 12.93 -20.81 -6.80
CA MET A 97 12.65 -20.37 -5.44
C MET A 97 13.39 -19.07 -5.19
N ASP A 98 12.64 -17.98 -5.16
CA ASP A 98 13.16 -16.65 -4.88
C ASP A 98 12.78 -16.21 -3.47
N ALA A 99 13.70 -15.55 -2.78
CA ALA A 99 13.49 -15.10 -1.41
C ALA A 99 12.74 -13.76 -1.38
N PRO A 100 11.75 -13.56 -0.49
CA PRO A 100 11.03 -12.31 -0.40
C PRO A 100 11.91 -11.18 0.12
N HIS A 101 11.77 -10.01 -0.51
CA HIS A 101 12.23 -8.73 0.00
C HIS A 101 11.08 -8.05 0.75
N THR A 102 11.31 -7.60 1.98
CA THR A 102 10.28 -7.02 2.83
C THR A 102 10.67 -5.64 3.30
N SER A 103 9.72 -4.71 3.24
CA SER A 103 9.84 -3.35 3.76
C SER A 103 8.57 -2.98 4.52
N ILE A 104 8.71 -2.14 5.56
CA ILE A 104 7.58 -1.61 6.32
C ILE A 104 7.68 -0.08 6.28
N TYR A 105 6.58 0.58 5.94
CA TYR A 105 6.47 2.04 5.91
C TYR A 105 5.06 2.49 6.29
N LEU A 106 4.92 3.79 6.60
CA LEU A 106 3.65 4.42 6.90
C LEU A 106 2.95 4.86 5.62
N LYS A 107 1.62 4.75 5.59
CA LYS A 107 0.81 5.27 4.49
C LYS A 107 0.84 6.79 4.45
N ASP A 108 0.62 7.41 5.61
CA ASP A 108 0.52 8.86 5.78
C ASP A 108 1.51 9.35 6.85
N ASP A 109 1.76 10.66 6.89
CA ASP A 109 2.56 11.27 7.96
C ASP A 109 1.90 11.09 9.33
N VAL A 110 2.70 11.09 10.41
CA VAL A 110 2.20 10.85 11.77
C VAL A 110 1.50 12.08 12.33
N GLU A 111 0.17 12.05 12.40
CA GLU A 111 -0.63 13.05 13.11
C GLU A 111 -1.22 12.51 14.43
N LEU A 112 -0.97 13.20 15.54
CA LEU A 112 -1.42 12.77 16.87
C LEU A 112 -2.96 12.72 16.95
N GLY A 113 -3.49 11.56 17.34
CA GLY A 113 -4.93 11.34 17.49
C GLY A 113 -5.65 10.96 16.20
N VAL A 114 -4.95 10.91 15.06
CA VAL A 114 -5.48 10.47 13.76
C VAL A 114 -5.15 8.98 13.57
N GLN A 115 -6.03 8.25 12.88
CA GLN A 115 -5.78 6.87 12.47
C GLN A 115 -4.83 6.86 11.28
N ASN A 116 -3.82 6.00 11.30
CA ASN A 116 -2.86 5.83 10.22
C ASN A 116 -2.71 4.32 9.92
N THR A 117 -2.06 3.99 8.81
CA THR A 117 -1.91 2.62 8.32
C THR A 117 -0.44 2.30 8.12
N LEU A 118 0.02 1.21 8.75
CA LEU A 118 1.31 0.59 8.42
C LEU A 118 1.14 -0.34 7.24
N ILE A 119 2.05 -0.24 6.28
CA ILE A 119 2.10 -1.07 5.07
C ILE A 119 3.32 -1.98 5.18
N CYS A 120 3.09 -3.30 5.15
CA CYS A 120 4.15 -4.26 4.89
C CYS A 120 4.11 -4.62 3.41
N HIS A 121 5.16 -4.22 2.71
CA HIS A 121 5.34 -4.47 1.29
C HIS A 121 6.35 -5.61 1.12
N VAL A 122 5.90 -6.69 0.50
CA VAL A 122 6.72 -7.88 0.21
C VAL A 122 6.79 -8.08 -1.30
N THR A 123 8.00 -8.24 -1.84
CA THR A 123 8.24 -8.35 -3.29
C THR A 123 9.35 -9.36 -3.61
N GLY A 124 9.52 -9.74 -4.88
CA GLY A 124 10.69 -10.49 -5.35
C GLY A 124 10.69 -11.97 -5.00
N PHE A 125 9.53 -12.55 -4.67
CA PHE A 125 9.43 -13.95 -4.29
C PHE A 125 8.66 -14.79 -5.30
N TYR A 126 9.07 -16.05 -5.36
CA TYR A 126 8.41 -17.10 -6.13
C TYR A 126 8.67 -18.43 -5.41
N PRO A 127 7.69 -19.35 -5.28
CA PRO A 127 6.31 -19.30 -5.79
C PRO A 127 5.43 -18.24 -5.09
N PRO A 128 4.27 -17.87 -5.67
CA PRO A 128 3.41 -16.79 -5.15
C PRO A 128 2.70 -17.10 -3.81
N SER A 129 2.92 -18.28 -3.23
CA SER A 129 2.31 -18.68 -1.96
C SER A 129 3.10 -18.14 -0.76
N LEU A 130 2.51 -17.21 -0.01
CA LEU A 130 3.11 -16.56 1.16
C LEU A 130 2.08 -16.35 2.28
N SER A 131 2.51 -16.42 3.54
CA SER A 131 1.68 -16.05 4.70
C SER A 131 2.34 -14.93 5.51
N ILE A 132 1.55 -13.91 5.88
CA ILE A 132 2.03 -12.78 6.69
C ILE A 132 1.30 -12.69 8.02
N SER A 133 2.08 -12.46 9.07
CA SER A 133 1.62 -12.15 10.42
C SER A 133 2.20 -10.83 10.93
N TRP A 134 1.39 -10.06 11.65
CA TRP A 134 1.78 -8.81 12.30
C TRP A 134 1.92 -9.01 13.80
N THR A 135 2.95 -8.40 14.38
CA THR A 135 3.04 -8.25 15.83
C THR A 135 3.27 -6.79 16.22
N THR A 136 2.69 -6.41 17.34
CA THR A 136 2.92 -5.11 18.01
C THR A 136 3.49 -5.42 19.38
N ASN A 137 4.67 -4.89 19.71
CA ASN A 137 5.37 -5.16 20.97
C ASN A 137 5.51 -6.67 21.26
N ASN A 138 5.84 -7.45 20.22
CA ASN A 138 5.97 -8.91 20.26
C ASN A 138 4.67 -9.68 20.57
N ALA A 139 3.50 -9.03 20.53
CA ALA A 139 2.21 -9.67 20.64
C ALA A 139 1.51 -9.71 19.28
N ASN A 140 0.94 -10.87 18.92
CA ASN A 140 0.21 -11.04 17.67
C ASN A 140 -1.01 -10.12 17.62
N VAL A 141 -1.24 -9.49 16.48
CA VAL A 141 -2.40 -8.61 16.27
C VAL A 141 -3.49 -9.34 15.49
N THR A 142 -4.72 -9.30 16.00
CA THR A 142 -5.89 -9.95 15.40
C THR A 142 -6.94 -8.96 14.87
N GLU A 143 -6.90 -7.69 15.28
CA GLU A 143 -7.86 -6.65 14.89
C GLU A 143 -7.22 -5.63 13.94
N GLY A 144 -7.98 -5.10 12.97
CA GLY A 144 -7.51 -4.07 12.03
C GLY A 144 -6.55 -4.58 10.93
N LYS A 145 -6.55 -5.89 10.68
CA LYS A 145 -5.79 -6.53 9.59
C LYS A 145 -6.63 -6.52 8.32
N GLU A 146 -6.20 -5.75 7.33
CA GLU A 146 -6.67 -5.90 5.96
C GLU A 146 -5.55 -6.52 5.13
N THR A 147 -5.85 -7.67 4.51
CA THR A 147 -4.92 -8.37 3.63
C THR A 147 -5.34 -8.08 2.21
N PHE A 148 -4.46 -7.44 1.45
CA PHE A 148 -4.66 -7.26 0.02
C PHE A 148 -3.61 -8.07 -0.74
N THR A 149 -4.06 -9.14 -1.37
CA THR A 149 -3.23 -9.93 -2.28
C THR A 149 -3.32 -9.27 -3.65
N ALA A 150 -2.33 -8.45 -3.99
CA ALA A 150 -2.17 -7.93 -5.34
C ALA A 150 -1.13 -8.79 -6.07
N VAL A 151 -1.62 -9.76 -6.83
CA VAL A 151 -1.12 -10.31 -8.10
C VAL A 151 0.35 -10.03 -8.50
N PRO A 152 1.06 -11.01 -9.10
CA PRO A 152 2.43 -10.81 -9.59
C PRO A 152 2.63 -9.63 -10.55
N PRO A 153 3.30 -8.52 -10.15
CA PRO A 153 3.72 -7.52 -11.11
C PRO A 153 4.67 -8.08 -12.17
N LYS A 154 4.59 -7.42 -13.32
CA LYS A 154 5.55 -7.35 -14.43
C LYS A 154 6.75 -8.29 -14.29
N HIS A 155 6.82 -9.28 -15.18
CA HIS A 155 7.94 -10.23 -15.32
C HIS A 155 8.01 -11.41 -14.32
N GLY A 156 6.92 -11.73 -13.60
CA GLY A 156 6.87 -12.91 -12.73
C GLY A 156 7.35 -12.65 -11.30
N VAL A 157 7.40 -11.39 -10.89
CA VAL A 157 7.74 -10.97 -9.53
C VAL A 157 6.45 -10.91 -8.73
N SER A 158 6.31 -11.66 -7.63
CA SER A 158 5.12 -11.54 -6.76
C SER A 158 5.24 -10.31 -5.85
N VAL A 159 4.17 -9.55 -5.65
CA VAL A 159 4.07 -8.45 -4.67
C VAL A 159 2.90 -8.71 -3.73
N ILE A 160 2.98 -8.33 -2.46
CA ILE A 160 1.83 -8.34 -1.55
C ILE A 160 1.89 -7.12 -0.63
N PHE A 161 0.73 -6.49 -0.42
CA PHE A 161 0.55 -5.40 0.52
C PHE A 161 -0.30 -5.85 1.71
N TYR A 162 0.21 -5.68 2.93
CA TYR A 162 -0.57 -5.86 4.14
C TYR A 162 -0.75 -4.55 4.86
N TYR A 163 -2.01 -4.20 5.13
CA TYR A 163 -2.40 -2.98 5.81
C TYR A 163 -2.73 -3.29 7.27
N TYR A 164 -2.18 -2.48 8.17
CA TYR A 164 -2.52 -2.51 9.58
C TYR A 164 -2.94 -1.12 10.05
N HIS A 165 -4.22 -0.97 10.41
CA HIS A 165 -4.76 0.29 10.90
C HIS A 165 -4.52 0.47 12.39
N TYR A 166 -3.95 1.61 12.78
CA TYR A 166 -3.65 1.92 14.18
C TYR A 166 -3.89 3.41 14.49
N PHE A 167 -4.04 3.75 15.77
CA PHE A 167 -4.10 5.16 16.21
C PHE A 167 -2.71 5.70 16.51
N SER A 168 -2.35 6.85 15.93
CA SER A 168 -1.03 7.48 16.05
C SER A 168 -0.56 7.72 17.49
N SER A 169 -1.48 7.86 18.45
CA SER A 169 -1.15 7.96 19.88
C SER A 169 -0.41 6.73 20.44
N ASN A 170 -0.57 5.56 19.82
CA ASN A 170 0.02 4.29 20.24
C ASN A 170 1.35 3.99 19.51
N LEU A 171 1.67 4.73 18.44
CA LEU A 171 2.88 4.56 17.64
C LEU A 171 4.14 4.81 18.47
N LEU A 172 4.14 5.90 19.24
CA LEU A 172 5.25 6.38 20.08
C LEU A 172 5.77 5.38 21.12
N LYS A 173 5.03 4.30 21.37
CA LYS A 173 5.32 3.32 22.43
C LYS A 173 5.39 1.89 21.91
N SER A 174 5.36 1.69 20.60
CA SER A 174 5.20 0.37 20.02
C SER A 174 6.23 0.06 18.94
N SER A 175 6.81 -1.13 18.99
CA SER A 175 7.52 -1.73 17.85
C SER A 175 6.56 -2.57 17.03
N PHE A 176 6.67 -2.48 15.70
CA PHE A 176 5.85 -3.24 14.78
C PHE A 176 6.72 -4.23 14.03
N SER A 177 6.24 -5.43 13.79
CA SER A 177 6.94 -6.39 12.95
C SER A 177 6.02 -7.11 11.99
N CYS A 178 6.53 -7.29 10.77
CA CYS A 178 5.92 -8.07 9.71
C CYS A 178 6.75 -9.35 9.56
N TYR A 179 6.12 -10.49 9.82
CA TYR A 179 6.75 -11.80 9.71
C TYR A 179 6.15 -12.58 8.54
N ASN A 180 7.02 -13.01 7.65
CA ASN A 180 6.70 -13.65 6.39
C ASN A 180 7.13 -15.10 6.40
N PHE A 181 6.20 -15.98 6.05
CA PHE A 181 6.43 -17.40 5.84
C PHE A 181 6.40 -17.69 4.34
N HIS A 182 7.56 -18.08 3.79
CA HIS A 182 7.70 -18.44 2.38
C HIS A 182 8.45 -19.76 2.24
N ALA A 183 8.20 -20.50 1.16
CA ALA A 183 8.80 -21.81 0.93
C ALA A 183 10.33 -21.77 0.84
N SER A 184 10.91 -20.66 0.36
CA SER A 184 12.36 -20.49 0.26
C SER A 184 13.01 -20.06 1.58
N SER A 185 12.37 -19.17 2.35
CA SER A 185 12.90 -18.64 3.62
C SER A 185 11.84 -17.89 4.41
N ASN A 186 11.98 -17.87 5.74
CA ASN A 186 11.16 -17.02 6.60
C ASN A 186 11.91 -15.71 6.90
N PHE A 187 11.19 -14.59 6.89
CA PHE A 187 11.79 -13.27 7.11
C PHE A 187 11.02 -12.46 8.15
N LEU A 188 11.76 -11.75 9.01
CA LEU A 188 11.20 -10.83 10.01
C LEU A 188 11.70 -9.42 9.72
N CYS A 189 10.78 -8.52 9.35
CA CYS A 189 11.06 -7.10 9.23
C CYS A 189 10.52 -6.38 10.47
N MET A 190 11.33 -5.50 11.07
CA MET A 190 10.92 -4.67 12.21
C MET A 190 10.89 -3.21 11.79
N TYR A 191 9.85 -2.52 12.22
CA TYR A 191 9.72 -1.07 12.09
C TYR A 191 9.77 -0.43 13.48
N PHE A 192 10.73 0.49 13.64
CA PHE A 192 10.84 1.35 14.80
C PHE A 192 10.43 2.76 14.35
N PRO A 193 9.36 3.32 14.93
CA PRO A 193 8.95 4.68 14.59
C PRO A 193 10.04 5.66 15.05
N ASP A 194 10.65 6.37 14.11
CA ASP A 194 11.53 7.49 14.40
C ASP A 194 10.64 8.73 14.52
N VAL A 195 10.24 9.08 15.74
CA VAL A 195 9.28 10.16 15.95
C VAL A 195 10.01 11.44 16.30
N ASP A 196 10.39 12.20 15.28
CA ASP A 196 10.50 13.65 15.40
C ASP A 196 9.07 14.21 15.55
N VAL A 197 8.56 14.24 16.78
CA VAL A 197 7.24 14.81 17.06
C VAL A 197 7.28 16.26 16.60
N ALA A 198 6.56 16.59 15.52
CA ALA A 198 6.23 17.96 15.20
C ALA A 198 5.37 18.49 16.35
N LEU A 199 6.00 19.07 17.37
CA LEU A 199 5.27 19.68 18.47
C LEU A 199 4.33 20.73 17.89
N PRO A 200 3.07 20.79 18.37
CA PRO A 200 2.14 21.81 17.91
C PRO A 200 2.81 23.19 18.05
N SER A 201 2.72 24.00 16.99
CA SER A 201 3.35 25.31 16.93
C SER A 201 2.96 26.13 18.16
N VAL A 202 3.94 26.42 19.01
CA VAL A 202 3.73 27.20 20.25
C VAL A 202 3.64 28.70 19.94
N GLY A 203 3.93 29.11 18.70
CA GLY A 203 3.97 30.50 18.25
C GLY A 203 2.71 31.31 18.59
N PRO A 204 1.49 30.82 18.28
CA PRO A 204 0.25 31.54 18.58
C PRO A 204 0.00 31.73 20.08
N ALA A 205 0.33 30.72 20.90
CA ALA A 205 0.15 30.79 22.35
C ALA A 205 1.13 31.77 23.02
N VAL A 206 2.39 31.76 22.57
CA VAL A 206 3.42 32.70 23.04
C VAL A 206 3.07 34.12 22.63
N PHE A 207 2.63 34.34 21.38
CA PHE A 207 2.22 35.67 20.91
C PHE A 207 1.02 36.21 21.71
N CYS A 208 0.04 35.36 22.00
CA CYS A 208 -1.12 35.72 22.83
C CYS A 208 -0.70 36.06 24.27
N GLY A 209 0.16 35.25 24.89
CA GLY A 209 0.66 35.50 26.25
C GLY A 209 1.47 36.80 26.37
N VAL A 210 2.36 37.07 25.41
CA VAL A 210 3.14 38.32 25.35
C VAL A 210 2.22 39.52 25.07
N GLY A 211 1.25 39.38 24.16
CA GLY A 211 0.27 40.42 23.87
C GLY A 211 -0.61 40.79 25.06
N LEU A 212 -1.09 39.80 25.82
CA LEU A 212 -1.90 40.02 27.02
C LEU A 212 -1.11 40.72 28.13
N THR A 213 0.14 40.31 28.37
CA THR A 213 0.99 40.94 29.40
C THR A 213 1.32 42.39 29.07
N LEU A 214 1.71 42.67 27.82
CA LEU A 214 1.95 44.05 27.37
C LEU A 214 0.68 44.89 27.39
N GLY A 215 -0.46 44.32 27.00
CA GLY A 215 -1.77 44.99 27.06
C GLY A 215 -2.15 45.38 28.50
N LEU A 216 -2.01 44.47 29.45
CA LEU A 216 -2.30 44.74 30.88
C LEU A 216 -1.37 45.82 31.45
N LEU A 217 -0.07 45.78 31.12
CA LEU A 217 0.87 46.82 31.52
C LEU A 217 0.50 48.19 30.93
N GLY A 218 0.06 48.23 29.67
CA GLY A 218 -0.43 49.44 29.01
C GLY A 218 -1.65 50.04 29.69
N VAL A 219 -2.63 49.19 30.08
CA VAL A 219 -3.82 49.63 30.83
C VAL A 219 -3.42 50.18 32.20
N ALA A 220 -2.54 49.49 32.94
CA ALA A 220 -2.09 49.94 34.25
C ALA A 220 -1.36 51.30 34.18
N ALA A 221 -0.44 51.45 33.22
CA ALA A 221 0.28 52.69 32.99
C ALA A 221 -0.66 53.83 32.55
N GLY A 222 -1.60 53.56 31.65
CA GLY A 222 -2.59 54.54 31.19
C GLY A 222 -3.51 55.01 32.32
N THR A 223 -3.99 54.08 33.15
CA THR A 223 -4.83 54.40 34.32
C THR A 223 -4.05 55.24 35.33
N PHE A 224 -2.77 54.91 35.57
CA PHE A 224 -1.90 55.71 36.43
C PHE A 224 -1.69 57.14 35.90
N LEU A 225 -1.45 57.29 34.59
CA LEU A 225 -1.31 58.61 33.96
C LEU A 225 -2.61 59.43 34.02
N LEU A 226 -3.78 58.81 33.84
CA LEU A 226 -5.08 59.47 33.95
C LEU A 226 -5.37 59.94 35.39
N ILE A 227 -5.12 59.09 36.38
CA ILE A 227 -5.28 59.45 37.80
C ILE A 227 -4.33 60.60 38.17
N LYS A 228 -3.07 60.53 37.73
CA LYS A 228 -2.09 61.58 37.98
C LYS A 228 -2.46 62.88 37.25
N GLY A 229 -2.94 62.80 36.02
CA GLY A 229 -3.40 63.96 35.23
C GLY A 229 -4.60 64.68 35.85
N ASN A 230 -5.55 63.94 36.45
CA ASN A 230 -6.68 64.53 37.15
C ASN A 230 -6.32 65.20 38.49
N HIS A 231 -5.13 64.94 39.04
CA HIS A 231 -4.65 65.57 40.29
C HIS A 231 -3.92 66.91 40.06
N PHE A 232 -3.67 67.30 38.80
CA PHE A 232 -2.97 68.54 38.43
C PHE A 232 -3.87 69.55 37.68
N ASN A 233 -5.20 69.44 37.82
CA ASN A 233 -6.17 70.38 37.25
C ASN A 233 -7.01 71.05 38.35
#